data_AF-E3RFE7-F1
#
_entry.id   AF-E3RFE7-F1
#
_cell.length_a   1.000
_cell.length_b   1.000
_cell.length_c   1.000
_cell.angle_alpha   90.00
_cell.angle_beta   90.00
_cell.angle_gamma   90.00
#
_symmetry.space_group_name_H-M   'P 1'
#
loop_
_entity.id
_entity.type
_entity.pdbx_description
1 polymer ?
#
loop_
_entity_poly.entity_id
_entity_poly.type
_entity_poly.pdbx_seq_one_letter_code
_entity_poly.pdbx_strand_id
1 'polypeptide(L)'
;MTLRSSDIQKRPEPPLSPSLNGISNEKPRNSERGKSDIKTLEDVGANNEITLWNKSNSSLLLLPGELRNMIYGFVLGGLDICPSRKWGCKPMAMTKILSIMFVCRRIHAEASLLVFELNTFELEHRLQCRSFLGALTDRQRDAVQNIAIHWTYSWEYPPPRR
;
A
#
# COMPACT_ATOMS: atom_id res chain seq x y z
N MET A 1 20.36 0.77 47.43
CA MET A 1 20.73 0.16 46.14
C MET A 1 20.32 1.12 45.03
N THR A 2 21.27 1.94 44.57
CA THR A 2 21.06 3.01 43.58
C THR A 2 21.45 2.48 42.20
N LEU A 3 20.47 2.25 41.33
CA LEU A 3 20.70 1.85 39.94
C LEU A 3 21.20 3.06 39.15
N ARG A 4 22.44 2.99 38.65
CA ARG A 4 23.04 3.99 37.76
C ARG A 4 22.36 3.91 36.38
N SER A 5 21.66 4.98 36.05
CA SER A 5 21.11 5.25 34.72
C SER A 5 22.15 6.03 33.91
N SER A 6 22.99 5.33 33.15
CA SER A 6 23.89 5.98 32.20
C SER A 6 24.41 4.96 31.20
N ASP A 7 23.63 4.70 30.15
CA ASP A 7 24.10 4.23 28.84
C ASP A 7 22.97 4.38 27.82
N ILE A 8 22.63 5.64 27.49
CA ILE A 8 21.86 5.94 26.28
C ILE A 8 22.88 5.99 25.14
N GLN A 9 23.10 4.84 24.49
CA GLN A 9 23.84 4.78 23.24
C GLN A 9 23.16 5.72 22.23
N LYS A 10 23.89 6.75 21.81
CA LYS A 10 23.51 7.67 20.74
C LYS A 10 23.13 6.84 19.51
N ARG A 11 21.85 6.87 19.15
CA ARG A 11 21.35 6.24 17.91
C ARG A 11 22.05 6.95 16.73
N PRO A 12 22.67 6.22 15.79
CA PRO A 12 23.25 6.85 14.61
C PRO A 12 22.16 7.59 13.85
N GLU A 13 22.42 8.85 13.51
CA GLU A 13 21.47 9.66 12.76
C GLU A 13 21.24 9.05 11.38
N PRO A 14 19.98 8.98 10.90
CA PRO A 14 19.69 8.48 9.58
C PRO A 14 20.36 9.36 8.52
N PRO A 15 20.76 8.78 7.37
CA PRO A 15 21.27 9.57 6.25
C PRO A 15 20.26 10.65 5.88
N LEU A 16 20.73 11.90 5.82
CA LEU A 16 19.92 13.07 5.49
C LEU A 16 19.21 12.83 4.16
N SER A 17 17.87 12.79 4.20
CA SER A 17 17.03 12.75 3.00
C SER A 17 17.36 13.94 2.09
N PRO A 18 17.41 13.78 0.76
CA PRO A 18 17.62 14.89 -0.15
C PRO A 18 16.53 15.96 0.07
N SER A 19 16.97 17.18 0.37
CA SER A 19 16.13 18.35 0.55
C SER A 19 15.34 18.63 -0.73
N LEU A 20 14.01 18.48 -0.69
CA LEU A 20 13.08 18.99 -1.72
C LEU A 20 12.98 20.52 -1.62
N ASN A 21 14.03 21.23 -2.03
CA ASN A 21 13.96 22.68 -2.25
C ASN A 21 13.77 22.96 -3.74
N GLY A 22 12.63 23.56 -4.09
CA GLY A 22 12.42 24.23 -5.37
C GLY A 22 11.32 23.62 -6.24
N ILE A 23 10.06 23.71 -5.82
CA ILE A 23 8.94 23.72 -6.77
C ILE A 23 8.41 25.15 -6.81
N SER A 24 8.99 25.96 -7.69
CA SER A 24 8.39 27.21 -8.13
C SER A 24 7.13 26.87 -8.94
N ASN A 25 6.03 27.54 -8.60
CA ASN A 25 4.77 27.49 -9.33
C ASN A 25 4.93 28.20 -10.68
N GLU A 26 5.30 27.47 -11.72
CA GLU A 26 5.04 27.91 -13.09
C GLU A 26 4.17 26.88 -13.80
N LYS A 27 3.08 27.38 -14.37
CA LYS A 27 2.08 26.65 -15.15
C LYS A 27 2.44 26.80 -16.63
N PRO A 28 2.72 25.71 -17.36
CA PRO A 28 2.57 25.71 -18.80
C PRO A 28 1.43 24.79 -19.26
N ARG A 29 0.72 25.31 -20.26
CA ARG A 29 -0.26 24.61 -21.09
C ARG A 29 0.41 23.51 -21.93
N ASN A 30 -0.30 22.39 -22.03
CA ASN A 30 -0.39 21.39 -23.09
C ASN A 30 0.77 21.12 -24.06
N SER A 31 0.93 19.80 -24.27
CA SER A 31 1.41 19.12 -25.48
C SER A 31 2.91 19.04 -25.67
N GLU A 32 3.50 17.95 -25.14
CA GLU A 32 4.44 17.15 -25.92
C GLU A 32 4.52 15.71 -25.36
N ARG A 33 3.98 14.79 -26.16
CA ARG A 33 4.09 13.35 -26.00
C ARG A 33 5.48 12.96 -26.51
N GLY A 34 6.38 12.56 -25.61
CA GLY A 34 7.63 11.88 -25.96
C GLY A 34 8.87 12.42 -25.27
N LYS A 35 9.21 11.85 -24.11
CA LYS A 35 10.57 11.73 -23.56
C LYS A 35 10.51 10.66 -22.46
N SER A 36 10.85 9.44 -22.83
CA SER A 36 11.07 8.36 -21.86
C SER A 36 12.37 8.65 -21.12
N ASP A 37 12.24 8.77 -19.81
CA ASP A 37 13.29 9.15 -18.87
C ASP A 37 14.49 8.21 -18.93
N ILE A 38 15.66 8.77 -19.25
CA ILE A 38 16.94 8.17 -18.90
C ILE A 38 17.09 8.39 -17.40
N LYS A 39 16.71 7.39 -16.59
CA LYS A 39 17.04 7.39 -15.16
C LYS A 39 18.56 7.44 -15.02
N THR A 40 19.07 8.56 -14.52
CA THR A 40 20.49 8.79 -14.28
C THR A 40 21.07 7.67 -13.42
N LEU A 41 22.23 7.12 -13.79
CA LEU A 41 22.91 6.00 -13.09
C LEU A 41 23.15 6.27 -11.59
N GLU A 42 23.24 7.55 -11.21
CA GLU A 42 23.39 8.01 -9.82
C GLU A 42 22.17 7.66 -8.94
N ASP A 43 20.96 7.68 -9.51
CA ASP A 43 19.71 7.35 -8.80
C ASP A 43 19.64 5.85 -8.46
N VAL A 44 20.27 4.99 -9.28
CA VAL A 44 20.34 3.55 -9.00
C VAL A 44 21.28 3.26 -7.82
N GLY A 45 22.37 4.03 -7.69
CA GLY A 45 23.33 3.91 -6.59
C GLY A 45 22.72 4.25 -5.23
N ALA A 46 22.04 5.41 -5.12
CA ALA A 46 21.43 5.87 -3.88
C ALA A 46 20.38 4.90 -3.30
N ASN A 47 19.62 4.22 -4.16
CA ASN A 47 18.61 3.24 -3.74
C ASN A 47 19.21 1.97 -3.10
N ASN A 48 20.44 1.61 -3.46
CA ASN A 48 21.12 0.45 -2.89
C ASN A 48 21.63 0.72 -1.48
N GLU A 49 22.10 1.93 -1.19
CA GLU A 49 22.57 2.34 0.14
C GLU A 49 21.43 2.32 1.17
N ILE A 50 20.27 2.87 0.80
CA ILE A 50 19.05 2.83 1.64
C ILE A 50 18.63 1.38 1.92
N THR A 51 18.71 0.52 0.90
CA THR A 51 18.36 -0.91 1.05
C THR A 51 19.30 -1.63 2.01
N LEU A 52 20.61 -1.38 1.92
CA LEU A 52 21.61 -1.95 2.82
C LEU A 52 21.42 -1.45 4.25
N TRP A 53 21.19 -0.15 4.43
CA TRP A 53 20.93 0.46 5.72
C TRP A 53 19.67 -0.11 6.38
N ASN A 54 18.58 -0.24 5.63
CA ASN A 54 17.33 -0.82 6.12
C ASN A 54 17.52 -2.26 6.60
N LYS A 55 18.35 -3.06 5.94
CA LYS A 55 18.63 -4.44 6.37
C LYS A 55 19.28 -4.52 7.75
N SER A 56 20.19 -3.60 8.09
CA SER A 56 20.91 -3.61 9.36
C SER A 56 20.24 -2.80 10.47
N ASN A 57 19.42 -1.80 10.12
CA ASN A 57 18.84 -0.86 11.09
C ASN A 57 17.33 -1.00 11.31
N SER A 58 16.62 -1.75 10.46
CA SER A 58 15.18 -1.97 10.63
C SER A 58 14.90 -3.17 11.53
N SER A 59 14.39 -2.92 12.73
CA SER A 59 13.96 -3.98 13.66
C SER A 59 12.94 -4.93 13.02
N LEU A 60 12.04 -4.42 12.17
CA LEU A 60 11.06 -5.22 11.44
C LEU A 60 11.73 -6.20 10.47
N LEU A 61 12.74 -5.75 9.71
CA LEU A 61 13.41 -6.59 8.70
C LEU A 61 14.39 -7.61 9.31
N LEU A 62 14.77 -7.44 10.58
CA LEU A 62 15.57 -8.38 11.36
C LEU A 62 14.75 -9.56 11.91
N LEU A 63 13.42 -9.44 11.96
CA LEU A 63 12.57 -10.54 12.40
C LEU A 63 12.63 -11.72 11.42
N PRO A 64 12.38 -12.97 11.85
CA PRO A 64 12.04 -14.07 10.94
C PRO A 64 10.83 -13.74 10.06
N GLY A 65 10.75 -14.38 8.89
CA GLY A 65 9.67 -14.11 7.92
C GLY A 65 8.28 -14.43 8.47
N GLU A 66 8.19 -15.46 9.30
CA GLU A 66 6.98 -15.92 9.96
C GLU A 66 6.41 -14.80 10.85
N LEU A 67 7.25 -14.18 11.68
CA LEU A 67 6.82 -13.09 12.56
C LEU A 67 6.43 -11.84 11.78
N ARG A 68 7.12 -11.53 10.67
CA ARG A 68 6.73 -10.43 9.79
C ARG A 68 5.36 -10.68 9.18
N ASN A 69 5.11 -11.88 8.67
CA ASN A 69 3.82 -12.25 8.10
C ASN A 69 2.69 -12.19 9.14
N MET A 70 2.95 -12.58 10.39
CA MET A 70 1.98 -12.40 11.48
C MET A 70 1.65 -10.92 11.70
N ILE A 71 2.66 -10.05 11.76
CA ILE A 71 2.45 -8.59 11.90
C ILE A 71 1.65 -8.06 10.71
N TYR A 72 2.00 -8.45 9.48
CA TYR A 72 1.27 -8.05 8.29
C TYR A 72 -0.17 -8.54 8.33
N GLY A 73 -0.43 -9.76 8.81
CA GLY A 73 -1.78 -10.28 8.99
C GLY A 73 -2.62 -9.41 9.93
N PHE A 74 -2.05 -8.96 11.05
CA PHE A 74 -2.74 -8.05 11.98
C PHE A 74 -3.00 -6.66 11.39
N VAL A 75 -2.10 -6.15 10.55
CA VAL A 75 -2.19 -4.80 9.98
C VAL A 75 -3.10 -4.78 8.74
N LEU A 76 -3.04 -5.83 7.93
CA LEU A 76 -3.65 -5.87 6.60
C LEU A 76 -4.90 -6.74 6.51
N GLY A 77 -5.16 -7.63 7.47
CA GLY A 77 -6.28 -8.57 7.43
C GLY A 77 -7.54 -8.10 8.17
N GLY A 78 -8.64 -8.81 7.93
CA GLY A 78 -9.92 -8.58 8.61
C GLY A 78 -10.63 -7.28 8.19
N LEU A 79 -10.32 -6.77 7.01
CA LEU A 79 -10.91 -5.56 6.45
C LEU A 79 -11.96 -5.91 5.39
N ASP A 80 -13.03 -5.13 5.37
CA ASP A 80 -14.01 -5.13 4.30
C ASP A 80 -13.60 -4.06 3.27
N ILE A 81 -13.18 -4.51 2.10
CA ILE A 81 -12.55 -3.68 1.09
C ILE A 81 -13.51 -3.47 -0.07
N CYS A 82 -13.92 -2.23 -0.28
CA CYS A 82 -14.71 -1.83 -1.43
C CYS A 82 -13.80 -1.20 -2.50
N PRO A 83 -13.50 -1.89 -3.62
CA PRO A 83 -12.66 -1.32 -4.69
C PRO A 83 -13.37 -0.24 -5.50
N SER A 84 -14.69 -0.12 -5.38
CA SER A 84 -15.51 0.91 -6.05
C SER A 84 -15.50 2.22 -5.24
N ARG A 85 -15.34 3.36 -5.93
CA ARG A 85 -15.49 4.69 -5.32
C ARG A 85 -16.95 5.16 -5.20
N LYS A 86 -17.92 4.28 -5.46
CA LYS A 86 -19.33 4.67 -5.53
C LYS A 86 -19.93 4.87 -4.14
N TRP A 87 -21.05 5.59 -4.16
CA TRP A 87 -21.71 6.22 -3.04
C TRP A 87 -22.04 5.27 -1.89
N GLY A 88 -21.71 5.69 -0.66
CA GLY A 88 -22.12 5.03 0.58
C GLY A 88 -21.07 4.12 1.22
N CYS A 89 -20.18 3.51 0.44
CA CYS A 89 -19.01 2.85 0.99
C CYS A 89 -18.07 3.95 1.48
N LYS A 90 -17.72 3.99 2.78
CA LYS A 90 -16.59 4.80 3.23
C LYS A 90 -15.37 4.11 2.65
N PRO A 91 -14.69 4.64 1.62
CA PRO A 91 -13.47 4.01 1.17
C PRO A 91 -12.53 4.13 2.35
N MET A 92 -12.29 3.04 3.09
CA MET A 92 -11.10 2.97 3.90
C MET A 92 -9.99 3.23 2.90
N ALA A 93 -9.27 4.34 3.09
CA ALA A 93 -8.38 4.86 2.07
C ALA A 93 -7.39 3.75 1.76
N MET A 94 -7.57 3.08 0.62
CA MET A 94 -6.79 1.90 0.27
C MET A 94 -5.30 2.27 0.21
N THR A 95 -5.01 3.55 -0.03
CA THR A 95 -3.71 4.19 0.12
C THR A 95 -3.10 4.05 1.51
N LYS A 96 -3.87 4.11 2.60
CA LYS A 96 -3.40 3.89 3.98
C LYS A 96 -3.10 2.42 4.24
N ILE A 97 -3.97 1.50 3.81
CA ILE A 97 -3.77 0.06 3.99
C ILE A 97 -2.53 -0.39 3.20
N LEU A 98 -2.45 0.02 1.93
CA LEU A 98 -1.36 -0.35 1.04
C LEU A 98 -0.07 0.44 1.31
N SER A 99 -0.09 1.48 2.16
CA SER A 99 1.09 2.32 2.44
C SER A 99 2.31 1.49 2.88
N ILE A 100 2.08 0.44 3.67
CA ILE A 100 3.14 -0.46 4.15
C ILE A 100 3.82 -1.21 3.01
N MET A 101 3.09 -1.56 1.94
CA MET A 101 3.64 -2.25 0.77
C MET A 101 4.57 -1.35 -0.06
N PHE A 102 4.46 -0.03 0.08
CA PHE A 102 5.32 0.92 -0.64
C PHE A 102 6.64 1.22 0.09
N VAL A 103 6.83 0.74 1.32
CA VAL A 103 8.03 1.03 2.12
C VAL A 103 9.28 0.41 1.50
N CYS A 104 9.26 -0.88 1.18
CA CYS A 104 10.37 -1.55 0.51
C CYS A 104 9.93 -2.81 -0.26
N ARG A 105 10.77 -3.25 -1.21
CA ARG A 105 10.48 -4.39 -2.08
C ARG A 105 10.25 -5.70 -1.33
N ARG A 106 10.96 -5.92 -0.22
CA ARG A 106 10.81 -7.13 0.60
C ARG A 106 9.44 -7.20 1.27
N ILE A 107 9.04 -6.11 1.92
CA ILE A 107 7.72 -5.99 2.55
C ILE A 107 6.63 -6.17 1.49
N HIS A 108 6.78 -5.53 0.33
CA HIS A 108 5.85 -5.70 -0.79
C HIS A 108 5.70 -7.18 -1.19
N ALA A 109 6.82 -7.88 -1.40
CA ALA A 109 6.80 -9.28 -1.83
C ALA A 109 6.10 -10.20 -0.82
N GLU A 110 6.30 -9.96 0.48
CA GLU A 110 5.72 -10.77 1.56
C GLU A 110 4.24 -10.42 1.83
N ALA A 111 3.90 -9.13 1.84
CA ALA A 111 2.57 -8.66 2.24
C ALA A 111 1.56 -8.60 1.08
N SER A 112 2.01 -8.57 -0.17
CA SER A 112 1.12 -8.34 -1.32
C SER A 112 0.00 -9.36 -1.49
N LEU A 113 0.25 -10.63 -1.15
CA LEU A 113 -0.77 -11.69 -1.22
C LEU A 113 -1.69 -11.68 -0.01
N LEU A 114 -1.18 -11.32 1.18
CA LEU A 114 -1.96 -11.29 2.42
C LEU A 114 -3.16 -10.34 2.34
N VAL A 115 -3.04 -9.24 1.58
CA VAL A 115 -4.18 -8.33 1.33
C VAL A 115 -5.33 -9.04 0.62
N PHE A 116 -5.06 -10.00 -0.25
CA PHE A 116 -6.11 -10.74 -0.96
C PHE A 116 -6.60 -11.94 -0.17
N GLU A 117 -5.70 -12.57 0.58
CA GLU A 117 -5.98 -13.77 1.36
C GLU A 117 -6.83 -13.49 2.60
N LEU A 118 -6.54 -12.40 3.32
CA LEU A 118 -7.08 -12.16 4.65
C LEU A 118 -8.26 -11.19 4.70
N ASN A 119 -8.73 -10.69 3.55
CA ASN A 119 -9.77 -9.67 3.49
C ASN A 119 -10.99 -10.12 2.69
N THR A 120 -12.10 -9.43 2.93
CA THR A 120 -13.33 -9.60 2.19
C THR A 120 -13.48 -8.46 1.19
N PHE A 121 -13.69 -8.78 -0.08
CA PHE A 121 -13.94 -7.78 -1.11
C PHE A 121 -15.43 -7.60 -1.32
N GLU A 122 -15.94 -6.41 -1.00
CA GLU A 122 -17.35 -6.06 -1.17
C GLU A 122 -17.56 -5.41 -2.55
N LEU A 123 -18.44 -6.01 -3.35
CA LEU A 123 -18.72 -5.61 -4.72
C LEU A 123 -20.23 -5.45 -4.93
N GLU A 124 -20.63 -4.49 -5.78
CA GLU A 124 -22.06 -4.22 -6.01
C GLU A 124 -22.70 -5.19 -7.00
N HIS A 125 -21.93 -5.70 -7.97
CA HIS A 125 -22.50 -6.56 -9.01
C HIS A 125 -21.45 -7.42 -9.72
N ARG A 126 -21.94 -8.45 -10.43
CA ARG A 126 -21.10 -9.43 -11.15
C ARG A 126 -20.11 -8.81 -12.14
N LEU A 127 -20.48 -7.72 -12.82
CA LEU A 127 -19.56 -7.05 -13.75
C LEU A 127 -18.36 -6.42 -13.01
N GLN A 128 -18.59 -5.80 -11.84
CA GLN A 128 -17.50 -5.29 -11.01
C GLN A 128 -16.57 -6.42 -10.54
N CYS A 129 -17.13 -7.57 -10.15
CA CYS A 129 -16.32 -8.75 -9.79
C CYS A 129 -15.44 -9.19 -10.96
N ARG A 130 -16.00 -9.29 -12.16
CA ARG A 130 -15.23 -9.64 -13.36
C ARG A 130 -14.13 -8.62 -13.65
N SER A 131 -14.43 -7.32 -13.58
CA SER A 131 -13.44 -6.26 -13.80
C SER A 131 -12.35 -6.26 -12.73
N PHE A 132 -12.71 -6.44 -11.46
CA PHE A 132 -11.78 -6.53 -10.33
C PHE A 132 -10.82 -7.70 -10.51
N LEU A 133 -11.34 -8.92 -10.68
CA LEU A 133 -10.51 -10.12 -10.83
C LEU A 133 -9.68 -10.09 -12.13
N GLY A 134 -10.17 -9.43 -13.18
CA GLY A 134 -9.44 -9.22 -14.43
C GLY A 134 -8.26 -8.25 -14.32
N ALA A 135 -8.26 -7.36 -13.32
CA ALA A 135 -7.16 -6.43 -13.05
C ALA A 135 -6.06 -7.05 -12.16
N LEU A 136 -6.32 -8.19 -11.52
CA LEU A 136 -5.37 -8.89 -10.66
C LEU A 136 -4.44 -9.80 -11.47
N THR A 137 -3.21 -9.93 -11.00
CA THR A 137 -2.31 -11.01 -11.44
C THR A 137 -2.87 -12.37 -11.04
N ASP A 138 -2.47 -13.45 -11.72
CA ASP A 138 -2.98 -14.79 -11.41
C ASP A 138 -2.76 -15.19 -9.95
N ARG A 139 -1.57 -14.92 -9.40
CA ARG A 139 -1.28 -15.18 -7.97
C ARG A 139 -2.17 -14.40 -7.02
N GLN A 140 -2.45 -13.13 -7.32
CA GLN A 140 -3.34 -12.31 -6.50
C GLN A 140 -4.78 -12.81 -6.59
N ARG A 141 -5.21 -13.20 -7.79
CA ARG A 141 -6.55 -13.76 -8.03
C ARG A 141 -6.73 -15.07 -7.27
N ASP A 142 -5.77 -15.97 -7.33
CA ASP A 142 -5.79 -17.26 -6.63
C ASP A 142 -5.78 -17.08 -5.10
N ALA A 143 -5.17 -15.99 -4.62
CA ALA A 143 -5.17 -15.63 -3.21
C ALA A 143 -6.50 -15.03 -2.73
N VAL A 144 -7.41 -14.58 -3.62
CA VAL A 144 -8.71 -14.04 -3.18
C VAL A 144 -9.58 -15.16 -2.65
N GLN A 145 -9.85 -15.15 -1.34
CA GLN A 145 -10.68 -16.16 -0.68
C GLN A 145 -12.13 -15.72 -0.48
N ASN A 146 -12.36 -14.42 -0.22
CA ASN A 146 -13.67 -13.91 0.21
C ASN A 146 -14.16 -12.77 -0.69
N ILE A 147 -15.31 -12.97 -1.32
CA ILE A 147 -16.00 -11.94 -2.12
C ILE A 147 -17.45 -11.87 -1.67
N ALA A 148 -17.88 -10.70 -1.21
CA ALA A 148 -19.28 -10.41 -0.91
C ALA A 148 -19.88 -9.59 -2.05
N ILE A 149 -20.98 -10.09 -2.64
CA ILE A 149 -21.72 -9.37 -3.68
C ILE A 149 -23.01 -8.83 -3.06
N HIS A 150 -23.08 -7.51 -2.91
CA HIS A 150 -24.25 -6.84 -2.37
C HIS A 150 -25.20 -6.46 -3.50
N TRP A 151 -26.41 -7.01 -3.47
CA TRP A 151 -27.51 -6.51 -4.30
C TRP A 151 -27.98 -5.19 -3.69
N THR A 152 -27.40 -4.08 -4.12
CA THR A 152 -27.96 -2.77 -3.78
C THR A 152 -29.28 -2.65 -4.54
N TYR A 153 -30.37 -2.98 -3.85
CA TYR A 153 -31.68 -2.52 -4.27
C TYR A 153 -31.59 -0.99 -4.26
N SER A 154 -31.67 -0.38 -5.43
CA SER A 154 -31.76 1.07 -5.56
C SER A 154 -33.14 1.51 -5.02
N TRP A 155 -33.32 1.49 -3.71
CA TRP A 155 -34.52 2.05 -3.06
C TRP A 155 -34.47 3.58 -2.99
N GLU A 156 -33.40 4.21 -3.49
CA GLU A 156 -33.24 5.67 -3.62
C GLU A 156 -33.77 6.24 -4.94
N TYR A 157 -34.57 5.51 -5.71
CA TYR A 157 -35.53 6.18 -6.59
C TYR A 157 -36.71 6.64 -5.73
N PRO A 158 -36.98 7.95 -5.58
CA PRO A 158 -38.30 8.35 -5.10
C PRO A 158 -39.33 7.70 -6.04
N PRO A 159 -40.40 7.07 -5.52
CA PRO A 159 -41.40 6.44 -6.36
C PRO A 159 -41.93 7.46 -7.37
N PRO A 160 -42.22 7.06 -8.62
CA PRO A 160 -42.76 7.97 -9.63
C PRO A 160 -43.97 8.68 -9.04
N ARG A 161 -43.93 10.02 -9.03
CA ARG A 161 -45.05 10.84 -8.55
C ARG A 161 -46.24 10.56 -9.47
N ARG A 162 -47.33 10.06 -8.88
CA ARG A 162 -48.64 9.92 -9.55
C ARG A 162 -49.27 11.28 -9.79
#